data_AF-G0PL96-F1
#
_entry.id   AF-G0PL96-F1
#
_cell.length_a   1.000
_cell.length_b   1.000
_cell.length_c   1.000
_cell.angle_alpha   90.00
_cell.angle_beta   90.00
_cell.angle_gamma   90.00
#
_symmetry.space_group_name_H-M   'P 1'
#
loop_
_entity.id
_entity.type
_entity.pdbx_description
1 polymer ?
#
loop_
_entity_poly.entity_id
_entity_poly.type
_entity_poly.pdbx_seq_one_letter_code
_entity_poly.pdbx_strand_id
1 'polypeptide(L)'
;MTAQLFKEVLTEPAFKDFELLRLDGGEIDQECLDLVMETAHSNRDLHIYETSMPDNYYHENAFKFDDIAYYYAKWVHVEHLFTLKDRYSLRLRYHNLTYSDLNTYIKFWIENDHDMVRFLKLNMSEFRPEIIFDGIVVLKGRRRGIIFHLVAANPTKHRKCQILFVAMYSNKIHFYSSDKDEPIPFEGNVYADSWEPEYRLLMILNKKKKLEEELRKSQNLLETNQDQNIVEKMNRISRDLQNVSLELTRKVKALKKIPLVELAPENDVAMEE
;
A
#
# COMPACT_ATOMS: atom_id res chain seq x y z
N MET A 1 15.67 32.01 8.82
CA MET A 1 16.26 32.36 7.50
C MET A 1 15.25 33.26 6.81
N THR A 2 15.66 34.30 6.07
CA THR A 2 14.70 35.09 5.29
C THR A 2 14.37 34.37 3.99
N ALA A 3 13.15 34.55 3.45
CA ALA A 3 12.75 33.97 2.17
C ALA A 3 13.72 34.29 1.03
N GLN A 4 14.22 35.53 1.03
CA GLN A 4 15.22 36.00 0.06
C GLN A 4 16.54 35.22 0.14
N LEU A 5 17.08 34.99 1.34
CA LEU A 5 18.32 34.22 1.51
C LEU A 5 18.12 32.75 1.13
N PHE A 6 16.95 32.17 1.45
CA PHE A 6 16.63 30.80 1.07
C PHE A 6 16.56 30.65 -0.46
N LYS A 7 15.95 31.62 -1.14
CA LYS A 7 15.90 31.69 -2.60
C LYS A 7 17.27 31.84 -3.22
N GLU A 8 18.15 32.67 -2.66
CA GLU A 8 19.54 32.81 -3.09
C GLU A 8 20.29 31.47 -2.98
N VAL A 9 20.10 30.74 -1.88
CA VAL A 9 20.72 29.41 -1.69
C VAL A 9 20.20 28.39 -2.70
N LEU A 10 18.88 28.31 -2.94
CA LEU A 10 18.31 27.33 -3.88
C LEU A 10 18.62 27.63 -5.35
N THR A 11 18.88 28.89 -5.69
CA THR A 11 19.18 29.32 -7.07
C THR A 11 20.68 29.37 -7.37
N GLU A 12 21.52 29.26 -6.35
CA GLU A 12 22.97 29.21 -6.49
C GLU A 12 23.39 27.96 -7.30
N PRO A 13 24.16 28.12 -8.40
CA PRO A 13 24.57 27.01 -9.25
C PRO A 13 25.22 25.84 -8.51
N ALA A 14 25.98 26.10 -7.43
CA ALA A 14 26.60 25.06 -6.62
C ALA A 14 25.59 24.16 -5.87
N PHE A 15 24.38 24.66 -5.62
CA PHE A 15 23.31 23.93 -4.94
C PHE A 15 22.23 23.42 -5.90
N LYS A 16 22.30 23.75 -7.20
CA LYS A 16 21.31 23.30 -8.20
C LYS A 16 21.19 21.77 -8.30
N ASP A 17 22.25 21.04 -7.96
CA ASP A 17 22.34 19.58 -8.07
C ASP A 17 22.37 18.81 -6.73
N PHE A 18 21.79 19.37 -5.66
CA PHE A 18 21.74 18.68 -4.36
C PHE A 18 21.06 17.30 -4.44
N GLU A 19 21.53 16.32 -3.68
CA GLU A 19 20.88 15.00 -3.54
C GLU A 19 19.70 15.06 -2.56
N LEU A 20 19.90 15.74 -1.43
CA LEU A 20 18.93 15.87 -0.35
C LEU A 20 18.76 17.34 0.05
N LEU A 21 17.53 17.82 0.07
CA LEU A 21 17.15 19.01 0.81
C LEU A 21 16.53 18.63 2.14
N ARG A 22 17.15 19.08 3.23
CA ARG A 22 16.65 18.86 4.59
C ARG A 22 16.42 20.18 5.31
N LEU A 23 15.20 20.37 5.79
CA LEU A 23 14.81 21.47 6.67
C LEU A 23 14.59 20.89 8.07
N ASP A 24 15.34 21.38 9.06
CA ASP A 24 15.27 20.94 10.44
C ASP A 24 14.94 22.13 11.35
N GLY A 25 13.75 22.13 11.96
CA GLY A 25 13.30 23.18 12.86
C GLY A 25 12.93 24.51 12.18
N GLY A 26 12.42 25.44 12.99
CA GLY A 26 12.07 26.80 12.53
C GLY A 26 10.75 26.87 11.78
N GLU A 27 10.60 27.90 10.94
CA GLU A 27 9.39 28.16 10.16
C GLU A 27 9.78 28.39 8.70
N ILE A 28 8.96 27.88 7.78
CA ILE A 28 9.07 28.14 6.35
C ILE A 28 7.73 28.65 5.83
N ASP A 29 7.77 29.76 5.10
CA ASP A 29 6.56 30.31 4.48
C ASP A 29 6.21 29.58 3.17
N GLN A 30 5.03 29.87 2.67
CA GLN A 30 4.52 29.24 1.45
C GLN A 30 5.39 29.57 0.22
N GLU A 31 5.85 30.81 0.07
CA GLU A 31 6.67 31.22 -1.09
C GLU A 31 7.97 30.41 -1.18
N CYS A 32 8.63 30.18 -0.06
CA CYS A 32 9.82 29.34 0.00
C CYS A 32 9.53 27.87 -0.33
N LEU A 33 8.42 27.33 0.18
CA LEU A 33 8.02 25.96 -0.10
C LEU A 33 7.68 25.77 -1.58
N ASP A 34 6.88 26.67 -2.16
CA ASP A 34 6.51 26.66 -3.57
C ASP A 34 7.78 26.67 -4.44
N LEU A 35 8.77 27.50 -4.09
CA LEU A 35 10.06 27.53 -4.78
C LEU A 35 10.78 26.16 -4.74
N VAL A 36 10.81 25.47 -3.60
CA VAL A 36 11.37 24.11 -3.50
C VAL A 36 10.60 23.15 -4.40
N MET A 37 9.28 23.22 -4.37
CA MET A 37 8.40 22.35 -5.14
C MET A 37 8.47 22.61 -6.65
N GLU A 38 8.86 23.81 -7.09
CA GLU A 38 9.02 24.16 -8.51
C GLU A 38 10.42 23.80 -9.03
N THR A 39 11.47 24.12 -8.27
CA THR A 39 12.84 24.12 -8.78
C THR A 39 13.53 22.76 -8.76
N ALA A 40 13.20 21.92 -7.79
CA ALA A 40 13.92 20.66 -7.58
C ALA A 40 13.48 19.56 -8.55
N HIS A 41 14.43 18.73 -8.98
CA HIS A 41 14.13 17.54 -9.79
C HIS A 41 13.47 16.43 -8.96
N SER A 42 12.68 15.57 -9.60
CA SER A 42 11.92 14.50 -8.93
C SER A 42 12.78 13.34 -8.41
N ASN A 43 14.05 13.27 -8.79
CA ASN A 43 15.01 12.25 -8.33
C ASN A 43 15.80 12.69 -7.08
N ARG A 44 15.39 13.79 -6.44
CA ARG A 44 15.99 14.30 -5.20
C ARG A 44 15.16 13.87 -4.00
N ASP A 45 15.76 13.98 -2.82
CA ASP A 45 15.10 13.72 -1.55
C ASP A 45 14.68 15.03 -0.88
N LEU A 46 13.51 15.01 -0.23
CA LEU A 46 12.97 16.13 0.52
C LEU A 46 12.56 15.70 1.92
N HIS A 47 13.23 16.28 2.91
CA HIS A 47 12.98 16.02 4.31
C HIS A 47 12.64 17.32 5.05
N ILE A 48 11.40 17.45 5.52
CA ILE A 48 10.95 18.57 6.35
C ILE A 48 10.66 18.04 7.76
N TYR A 49 11.62 18.25 8.65
CA TYR A 49 11.62 17.79 10.04
C TYR A 49 11.43 18.97 11.00
N GLU A 50 10.42 18.89 11.87
CA GLU A 50 10.17 19.88 12.94
C GLU A 50 10.11 21.34 12.47
N THR A 51 9.94 21.56 11.17
CA THR A 51 9.80 22.88 10.55
C THR A 51 8.31 23.18 10.41
N SER A 52 7.87 24.32 10.94
CA SER A 52 6.49 24.79 10.80
C SER A 52 6.19 25.13 9.35
N MET A 53 5.10 24.56 8.82
CA MET A 53 4.59 24.82 7.46
C MET A 53 3.23 25.52 7.57
N PRO A 54 2.76 26.21 6.51
CA PRO A 54 1.41 26.73 6.47
C PRO A 54 0.37 25.59 6.70
N ASP A 55 -0.61 25.82 7.59
CA ASP A 55 -1.53 24.77 8.05
C ASP A 55 -2.35 24.10 6.94
N ASN A 56 -2.66 24.84 5.87
CA ASN A 56 -3.41 24.38 4.70
C ASN A 56 -2.54 24.38 3.44
N TYR A 57 -1.24 24.11 3.59
CA TYR A 57 -0.33 24.06 2.46
C TYR A 57 -0.80 23.01 1.44
N TYR A 58 -0.81 23.39 0.16
CA TYR A 58 -1.09 22.51 -0.94
C TYR A 58 -0.19 22.89 -2.12
N HIS A 59 0.43 21.89 -2.71
CA HIS A 59 1.18 22.07 -3.95
C HIS A 59 1.16 20.76 -4.76
N GLU A 60 0.92 20.83 -6.06
CA GLU A 60 0.81 19.65 -6.94
C GLU A 60 2.10 18.80 -6.92
N ASN A 61 3.25 19.45 -6.84
CA ASN A 61 4.57 18.84 -6.77
C ASN A 61 5.01 18.37 -5.36
N ALA A 62 4.16 18.48 -4.33
CA ALA A 62 4.59 18.16 -2.95
C ALA A 62 5.01 16.69 -2.74
N PHE A 63 4.67 15.79 -3.67
CA PHE A 63 5.03 14.38 -3.61
C PHE A 63 5.86 13.91 -4.82
N LYS A 64 6.50 14.84 -5.54
CA LYS A 64 7.31 14.49 -6.72
C LYS A 64 8.70 13.91 -6.41
N PHE A 65 9.19 14.07 -5.18
CA PHE A 65 10.55 13.68 -4.76
C PHE A 65 10.66 12.17 -4.53
N ASP A 66 11.88 11.61 -4.56
CA ASP A 66 12.07 10.16 -4.48
C ASP A 66 11.95 9.64 -3.04
N ASP A 67 12.68 10.20 -2.08
CA ASP A 67 12.45 10.03 -0.64
C ASP A 67 11.84 11.29 0.00
N ILE A 68 10.64 11.14 0.55
CA ILE A 68 9.87 12.24 1.15
C ILE A 68 9.66 11.97 2.63
N ALA A 69 9.94 12.97 3.47
CA ALA A 69 9.58 12.95 4.88
C ALA A 69 8.93 14.26 5.31
N TYR A 70 7.69 14.18 5.78
CA TYR A 70 6.97 15.28 6.40
C TYR A 70 6.69 14.98 7.86
N TYR A 71 7.26 15.80 8.74
CA TYR A 71 7.03 15.66 10.18
C TYR A 71 5.65 16.18 10.56
N TYR A 72 5.33 17.43 10.23
CA TYR A 72 3.99 17.99 10.38
C TYR A 72 3.20 17.83 9.07
N ALA A 73 2.48 16.73 8.97
CA ALA A 73 1.79 16.28 7.76
C ALA A 73 0.26 16.33 7.89
N LYS A 74 -0.28 17.22 8.74
CA LYS A 74 -1.73 17.32 9.00
C LYS A 74 -2.53 17.77 7.78
N TRP A 75 -1.88 18.51 6.88
CA TRP A 75 -2.43 18.95 5.59
C TRP A 75 -2.54 17.81 4.55
N VAL A 76 -1.90 16.66 4.80
CA VAL A 76 -1.91 15.53 3.88
C VAL A 76 -3.24 14.75 4.01
N HIS A 77 -4.02 14.83 2.95
CA HIS A 77 -5.20 13.99 2.70
C HIS A 77 -4.89 12.77 1.81
N VAL A 78 -5.78 11.78 1.79
CA VAL A 78 -5.60 10.52 1.07
C VAL A 78 -5.44 10.72 -0.44
N GLU A 79 -6.07 11.76 -1.00
CA GLU A 79 -6.02 12.11 -2.41
C GLU A 79 -4.59 12.44 -2.87
N HIS A 80 -3.76 13.00 -1.99
CA HIS A 80 -2.35 13.23 -2.29
C HIS A 80 -1.57 11.92 -2.44
N LEU A 81 -1.97 10.87 -1.73
CA LEU A 81 -1.32 9.57 -1.89
C LEU A 81 -1.61 8.98 -3.27
N PHE A 82 -2.74 9.32 -3.90
CA PHE A 82 -3.08 8.85 -5.25
C PHE A 82 -2.21 9.48 -6.34
N THR A 83 -1.52 10.60 -6.06
CA THR A 83 -0.62 11.25 -7.02
C THR A 83 0.78 10.66 -7.01
N LEU A 84 1.08 9.74 -6.07
CA LEU A 84 2.37 9.07 -5.99
C LEU A 84 2.59 8.19 -7.23
N LYS A 85 3.74 8.34 -7.87
CA LYS A 85 4.11 7.57 -9.05
C LYS A 85 5.59 7.28 -9.08
N ASP A 86 5.97 6.01 -8.97
CA ASP A 86 7.35 5.53 -8.99
C ASP A 86 8.24 6.22 -7.95
N ARG A 87 7.71 6.47 -6.74
CA ARG A 87 8.48 7.05 -5.62
C ARG A 87 9.16 5.97 -4.79
N TYR A 88 10.36 6.22 -4.29
CA TYR A 88 11.01 5.30 -3.38
C TYR A 88 10.31 5.26 -2.00
N SER A 89 10.13 6.40 -1.34
CA SER A 89 9.76 6.42 0.07
C SER A 89 8.91 7.64 0.45
N LEU A 90 7.89 7.42 1.27
CA LEU A 90 7.09 8.46 1.90
C LEU A 90 6.92 8.19 3.40
N ARG A 91 7.27 9.19 4.23
CA ARG A 91 7.17 9.12 5.69
C ARG A 91 6.34 10.28 6.22
N LEU A 92 5.21 9.97 6.85
CA LEU A 92 4.33 10.96 7.46
C LEU A 92 4.26 10.71 8.97
N ARG A 93 4.60 11.72 9.79
CA ARG A 93 4.64 11.55 11.25
C ARG A 93 3.39 12.06 11.96
N TYR A 94 3.05 13.33 11.82
CA TYR A 94 1.86 13.94 12.43
C TYR A 94 0.84 14.23 11.34
N HIS A 95 0.02 13.24 11.00
CA HIS A 95 -0.99 13.33 9.94
C HIS A 95 -2.40 13.08 10.48
N ASN A 96 -3.42 13.39 9.66
CA ASN A 96 -4.83 13.17 9.98
C ASN A 96 -5.45 11.96 9.24
N LEU A 97 -4.65 11.20 8.47
CA LEU A 97 -5.14 9.99 7.78
C LEU A 97 -5.74 8.98 8.76
N THR A 98 -6.92 8.49 8.43
CA THR A 98 -7.71 7.52 9.19
C THR A 98 -7.48 6.09 8.67
N TYR A 99 -7.92 5.07 9.42
CA TYR A 99 -7.90 3.69 8.92
C TYR A 99 -8.76 3.48 7.67
N SER A 100 -9.84 4.27 7.52
CA SER A 100 -10.66 4.27 6.31
C SER A 100 -9.90 4.84 5.11
N ASP A 101 -9.08 5.88 5.33
CA ASP A 101 -8.21 6.42 4.28
C ASP A 101 -7.19 5.39 3.82
N LEU A 102 -6.63 4.60 4.75
CA LEU A 102 -5.72 3.50 4.39
C LEU A 102 -6.42 2.41 3.59
N ASN A 103 -7.67 2.08 3.92
CA ASN A 103 -8.47 1.15 3.13
C ASN A 103 -8.70 1.67 1.70
N THR A 104 -9.10 2.94 1.56
CA THR A 104 -9.27 3.58 0.24
C THR A 104 -7.94 3.60 -0.52
N TYR A 105 -6.82 3.92 0.14
CA TYR A 105 -5.48 3.86 -0.46
C TYR A 105 -5.13 2.48 -0.97
N ILE A 106 -5.34 1.42 -0.19
CA ILE A 106 -5.04 0.04 -0.64
C ILE A 106 -5.93 -0.34 -1.83
N LYS A 107 -7.23 -0.01 -1.79
CA LYS A 107 -8.15 -0.28 -2.91
C LYS A 107 -7.70 0.44 -4.19
N PHE A 108 -7.29 1.71 -4.06
CA PHE A 108 -6.70 2.46 -5.17
C PHE A 108 -5.41 1.79 -5.65
N TRP A 109 -4.50 1.44 -4.74
CA TRP A 109 -3.26 0.74 -5.07
C TRP A 109 -3.51 -0.57 -5.81
N ILE A 110 -4.51 -1.38 -5.45
CA ILE A 110 -4.83 -2.64 -6.15
C ILE A 110 -5.17 -2.39 -7.62
N GLU A 111 -5.92 -1.32 -7.91
CA GLU A 111 -6.44 -1.01 -9.24
C GLU A 111 -5.56 -0.07 -10.08
N ASN A 112 -4.53 0.52 -9.46
CA ASN A 112 -3.61 1.42 -10.13
C ASN A 112 -2.72 0.68 -11.14
N ASP A 113 -2.45 1.31 -12.28
CA ASP A 113 -1.70 0.71 -13.39
C ASP A 113 -0.18 0.89 -13.30
N HIS A 114 0.29 1.73 -12.38
CA HIS A 114 1.69 1.98 -12.11
C HIS A 114 2.04 1.75 -10.63
N ASP A 115 3.34 1.70 -10.33
CA ASP A 115 3.81 1.65 -8.96
C ASP A 115 3.70 3.04 -8.33
N MET A 116 3.18 3.12 -7.11
CA MET A 116 2.93 4.41 -6.45
C MET A 116 4.14 4.83 -5.61
N VAL A 117 4.37 4.10 -4.51
CA VAL A 117 5.50 4.27 -3.62
C VAL A 117 5.99 2.93 -3.11
N ARG A 118 7.32 2.74 -3.08
CA ARG A 118 7.92 1.48 -2.63
C ARG A 118 7.81 1.28 -1.13
N PHE A 119 7.99 2.33 -0.35
CA PHE A 119 7.89 2.31 1.11
C PHE A 119 7.04 3.46 1.63
N LEU A 120 5.89 3.15 2.23
CA LEU A 120 5.04 4.14 2.90
C LEU A 120 5.03 3.87 4.41
N LYS A 121 5.38 4.88 5.20
CA LYS A 121 5.46 4.80 6.65
C LYS A 121 4.59 5.86 7.30
N LEU A 122 3.67 5.40 8.13
CA LEU A 122 2.69 6.22 8.81
C LEU A 122 2.78 5.98 10.31
N ASN A 123 2.83 7.05 11.09
CA ASN A 123 2.76 6.97 12.54
C ASN A 123 1.31 6.78 12.97
N MET A 124 0.99 5.61 13.52
CA MET A 124 -0.35 5.21 13.94
C MET A 124 -0.26 4.47 15.27
N SER A 125 -1.13 4.80 16.23
CA SER A 125 -1.04 4.28 17.59
C SER A 125 -1.40 2.80 17.72
N GLU A 126 -2.22 2.27 16.81
CA GLU A 126 -2.76 0.92 16.85
C GLU A 126 -2.96 0.38 15.43
N PHE A 127 -3.10 -0.95 15.33
CA PHE A 127 -3.31 -1.63 14.06
C PHE A 127 -4.76 -2.15 14.00
N ARG A 128 -5.55 -1.64 13.05
CA ARG A 128 -6.96 -1.99 12.85
C ARG A 128 -7.19 -2.73 11.54
N PRO A 129 -6.76 -4.00 11.41
CA PRO A 129 -6.88 -4.76 10.16
C PRO A 129 -8.32 -4.90 9.67
N GLU A 130 -9.29 -4.97 10.58
CA GLU A 130 -10.71 -5.07 10.29
C GLU A 130 -11.26 -3.86 9.52
N ILE A 131 -10.68 -2.68 9.71
CA ILE A 131 -11.04 -1.47 8.96
C ILE A 131 -10.15 -1.32 7.73
N ILE A 132 -8.82 -1.46 7.90
CA ILE A 132 -7.84 -1.26 6.82
C ILE A 132 -8.09 -2.23 5.66
N PHE A 133 -8.49 -3.46 5.95
CA PHE A 133 -8.67 -4.51 4.94
C PHE A 133 -10.13 -4.81 4.60
N ASP A 134 -11.08 -3.98 5.05
CA ASP A 134 -12.48 -4.20 4.73
C ASP A 134 -12.71 -4.29 3.21
N GLY A 135 -13.35 -5.38 2.79
CA GLY A 135 -13.61 -5.68 1.39
C GLY A 135 -12.36 -6.04 0.56
N ILE A 136 -11.20 -6.32 1.16
CA ILE A 136 -9.96 -6.71 0.46
C ILE A 136 -9.61 -8.18 0.76
N VAL A 137 -9.11 -8.91 -0.23
CA VAL A 137 -8.54 -10.25 0.00
C VAL A 137 -7.13 -10.09 0.56
N VAL A 138 -6.88 -10.66 1.74
CA VAL A 138 -5.62 -10.48 2.47
C VAL A 138 -5.09 -11.82 2.93
N LEU A 139 -3.80 -12.04 2.71
CA LEU A 139 -3.09 -13.17 3.30
C LEU A 139 -2.38 -12.72 4.57
N LYS A 140 -2.82 -13.22 5.72
CA LYS A 140 -2.13 -13.04 6.99
C LYS A 140 -1.09 -14.13 7.17
N GLY A 141 0.14 -13.73 7.47
CA GLY A 141 1.25 -14.63 7.70
C GLY A 141 2.18 -14.16 8.81
N ARG A 142 3.16 -15.00 9.13
CA ARG A 142 4.22 -14.69 10.07
C ARG A 142 5.54 -15.22 9.55
N ARG A 143 6.58 -14.39 9.42
CA ARG A 143 7.95 -14.76 9.03
C ARG A 143 8.94 -14.09 9.98
N ARG A 144 9.90 -14.84 10.53
CA ARG A 144 10.92 -14.34 11.48
C ARG A 144 10.35 -13.50 12.63
N GLY A 145 9.21 -13.94 13.18
CA GLY A 145 8.53 -13.25 14.28
C GLY A 145 7.64 -12.08 13.87
N ILE A 146 7.77 -11.56 12.64
CA ILE A 146 6.97 -10.44 12.13
C ILE A 146 5.65 -10.97 11.58
N ILE A 147 4.53 -10.45 12.12
CA ILE A 147 3.19 -10.66 11.58
C ILE A 147 2.98 -9.66 10.45
N PHE A 148 2.46 -10.16 9.33
CA PHE A 148 2.24 -9.34 8.14
C PHE A 148 0.94 -9.69 7.44
N HIS A 149 0.51 -8.76 6.60
CA HIS A 149 -0.66 -8.86 5.75
C HIS A 149 -0.21 -8.58 4.32
N LEU A 150 -0.48 -9.50 3.40
CA LEU A 150 -0.17 -9.34 1.99
C LEU A 150 -1.43 -9.09 1.19
N VAL A 151 -1.33 -8.14 0.28
CA VAL A 151 -2.35 -7.81 -0.72
C VAL A 151 -1.71 -7.93 -2.10
N ALA A 152 -2.44 -8.50 -3.05
CA ALA A 152 -2.00 -8.60 -4.44
C ALA A 152 -2.59 -7.48 -5.29
N ALA A 153 -1.79 -7.00 -6.23
CA ALA A 153 -2.26 -6.17 -7.34
C ALA A 153 -3.37 -6.85 -8.13
N ASN A 154 -4.20 -6.05 -8.82
CA ASN A 154 -4.97 -6.57 -9.92
C ASN A 154 -4.00 -7.06 -11.03
N PRO A 155 -4.05 -8.35 -11.41
CA PRO A 155 -3.08 -8.94 -12.36
C PRO A 155 -3.20 -8.40 -13.79
N THR A 156 -4.28 -7.67 -14.10
CA THR A 156 -4.47 -7.04 -15.41
C THR A 156 -3.67 -5.74 -15.56
N LYS A 157 -3.01 -5.28 -14.48
CA LYS A 157 -2.24 -4.04 -14.44
C LYS A 157 -0.77 -4.32 -14.76
N HIS A 158 -0.17 -3.46 -15.56
CA HIS A 158 1.21 -3.59 -16.01
C HIS A 158 2.16 -2.81 -15.11
N ARG A 159 2.40 -3.32 -13.90
CA ARG A 159 3.32 -2.71 -12.92
C ARG A 159 4.38 -3.68 -12.42
N LYS A 160 5.49 -3.15 -11.90
CA LYS A 160 6.62 -3.95 -11.43
C LYS A 160 6.34 -4.53 -10.05
N CYS A 161 5.65 -3.83 -9.16
CA CYS A 161 5.36 -4.33 -7.82
C CYS A 161 3.97 -4.96 -7.73
N GLN A 162 3.89 -6.30 -7.66
CA GLN A 162 2.59 -7.00 -7.59
C GLN A 162 2.12 -7.29 -6.17
N ILE A 163 2.97 -7.08 -5.16
CA ILE A 163 2.64 -7.34 -3.75
C ILE A 163 2.77 -6.08 -2.91
N LEU A 164 1.80 -5.91 -2.01
CA LEU A 164 1.85 -4.94 -0.92
C LEU A 164 1.89 -5.69 0.40
N PHE A 165 3.00 -5.54 1.09
CA PHE A 165 3.21 -5.98 2.46
C PHE A 165 2.79 -4.89 3.43
N VAL A 166 1.98 -5.23 4.42
CA VAL A 166 1.54 -4.32 5.49
C VAL A 166 1.82 -4.94 6.85
N ALA A 167 2.58 -4.22 7.67
CA ALA A 167 2.89 -4.64 9.04
C ALA A 167 2.97 -3.45 9.99
N MET A 168 2.67 -3.71 11.26
CA MET A 168 2.85 -2.76 12.35
C MET A 168 4.21 -2.99 13.01
N TYR A 169 4.98 -1.93 13.17
CA TYR A 169 6.24 -1.89 13.91
C TYR A 169 6.17 -0.83 15.00
N SER A 170 6.01 -1.26 16.25
CA SER A 170 5.75 -0.37 17.39
C SER A 170 4.53 0.53 17.14
N ASN A 171 4.72 1.82 16.89
CA ASN A 171 3.68 2.83 16.64
C ASN A 171 3.65 3.31 15.18
N LYS A 172 4.05 2.45 14.25
CA LYS A 172 4.14 2.76 12.82
C LYS A 172 3.57 1.64 11.98
N ILE A 173 2.67 1.99 11.08
CA ILE A 173 2.24 1.08 10.01
C ILE A 173 3.18 1.29 8.83
N HIS A 174 3.76 0.19 8.36
CA HIS A 174 4.64 0.13 7.22
C HIS A 174 3.92 -0.57 6.08
N PHE A 175 3.98 0.05 4.92
CA PHE A 175 3.57 -0.48 3.63
C PHE A 175 4.82 -0.64 2.78
N TYR A 176 5.00 -1.82 2.21
CA TYR A 176 6.12 -2.11 1.32
C TYR A 176 5.60 -2.77 0.05
N SER A 177 5.80 -2.13 -1.10
CA SER A 177 5.48 -2.74 -2.38
C SER A 177 6.71 -3.40 -2.98
N SER A 178 6.55 -4.62 -3.50
CA SER A 178 7.65 -5.34 -4.13
C SER A 178 7.19 -6.12 -5.35
N ASP A 179 8.15 -6.44 -6.20
CA ASP A 179 8.00 -7.53 -7.16
C ASP A 179 7.77 -8.84 -6.38
N LYS A 180 6.89 -9.70 -6.88
CA LYS A 180 6.62 -11.02 -6.28
C LYS A 180 7.86 -11.93 -6.28
N ASP A 181 8.78 -11.73 -7.22
CA ASP A 181 9.98 -12.55 -7.41
C ASP A 181 11.20 -11.96 -6.67
N GLU A 182 11.07 -10.75 -6.11
CA GLU A 182 12.16 -10.10 -5.38
C GLU A 182 12.40 -10.79 -4.02
N PRO A 183 13.67 -11.11 -3.66
CA PRO A 183 14.01 -11.59 -2.33
C PRO A 183 13.67 -10.55 -1.27
N ILE A 184 13.16 -11.00 -0.13
CA ILE A 184 12.70 -10.08 0.92
C ILE A 184 13.89 -9.67 1.76
N PRO A 185 14.25 -8.37 1.82
CA PRO A 185 15.32 -7.92 2.70
C PRO A 185 14.87 -7.95 4.17
N PHE A 186 15.71 -8.52 5.04
CA PHE A 186 15.65 -8.35 6.49
C PHE A 186 16.95 -7.71 7.00
N GLU A 187 16.95 -7.32 8.28
CA GLU A 187 18.12 -6.74 8.93
C GLU A 187 19.37 -7.63 8.81
N GLY A 188 20.54 -6.99 8.68
CA GLY A 188 21.83 -7.66 8.63
C GLY A 188 22.16 -8.34 7.29
N ASN A 189 21.66 -7.83 6.16
CA ASN A 189 21.84 -8.42 4.82
C ASN A 189 21.29 -9.85 4.69
N VAL A 190 20.34 -10.23 5.55
CA VAL A 190 19.74 -11.56 5.48
C VAL A 190 18.48 -11.47 4.63
N TYR A 191 18.44 -12.21 3.53
CA TYR A 191 17.25 -12.28 2.69
C TYR A 191 16.39 -13.48 3.10
N ALA A 192 15.07 -13.35 2.93
CA ALA A 192 14.19 -14.52 2.85
C ALA A 192 13.77 -14.74 1.40
N ASP A 193 13.22 -15.93 1.16
CA ASP A 193 12.61 -16.26 -0.13
C ASP A 193 11.55 -15.23 -0.52
N SER A 194 11.38 -15.05 -1.83
CA SER A 194 10.42 -14.10 -2.37
C SER A 194 8.98 -14.42 -1.96
N TRP A 195 8.07 -13.51 -2.30
CA TRP A 195 6.65 -13.67 -2.04
C TRP A 195 5.91 -14.47 -3.12
N GLU A 196 6.61 -15.10 -4.06
CA GLU A 196 6.00 -15.81 -5.18
C GLU A 196 4.95 -16.87 -4.76
N PRO A 197 5.20 -17.70 -3.72
CA PRO A 197 4.23 -18.68 -3.26
C PRO A 197 2.96 -18.05 -2.69
N GLU A 198 3.12 -17.01 -1.87
CA GLU A 198 2.01 -16.23 -1.30
C GLU A 198 1.25 -15.44 -2.38
N TYR A 199 1.96 -14.91 -3.39
CA TYR A 199 1.35 -14.23 -4.53
C TYR A 199 0.39 -15.17 -5.25
N ARG A 200 0.84 -16.39 -5.60
CA ARG A 200 -0.03 -17.37 -6.25
C ARG A 200 -1.26 -17.69 -5.40
N LEU A 201 -1.10 -17.77 -4.08
CA LEU A 201 -2.20 -18.01 -3.16
C LEU A 201 -3.22 -16.86 -3.19
N LEU A 202 -2.74 -15.61 -3.11
CA LEU A 202 -3.58 -14.42 -3.24
C LEU A 202 -4.31 -14.38 -4.58
N MET A 203 -3.68 -14.79 -5.68
CA MET A 203 -4.34 -14.86 -6.99
C MET A 203 -5.52 -15.86 -7.00
N ILE A 204 -5.35 -17.02 -6.37
CA ILE A 204 -6.40 -18.03 -6.23
C ILE A 204 -7.54 -17.50 -5.34
N LEU A 205 -7.22 -16.87 -4.21
CA LEU A 205 -8.19 -16.29 -3.29
C LEU A 205 -9.01 -15.17 -3.94
N ASN A 206 -8.35 -14.26 -4.67
CA ASN A 206 -9.04 -13.20 -5.43
C ASN A 206 -9.96 -13.77 -6.51
N LYS A 207 -9.51 -14.79 -7.24
CA LYS A 207 -10.37 -15.50 -8.21
C LYS A 207 -11.57 -16.15 -7.54
N LYS A 208 -11.38 -16.79 -6.37
CA LYS A 208 -12.48 -17.39 -5.59
C LYS A 208 -13.51 -16.34 -5.20
N LYS A 209 -13.08 -15.24 -4.58
CA LYS A 209 -13.97 -14.13 -4.16
C LYS A 209 -14.77 -13.58 -5.34
N LYS A 210 -14.12 -13.34 -6.48
CA LYS A 210 -14.80 -12.85 -7.70
C LYS A 210 -15.90 -13.82 -8.17
N LEU A 211 -15.61 -15.12 -8.19
CA LEU A 211 -16.58 -16.14 -8.57
C LEU A 211 -17.75 -16.22 -7.57
N GLU A 212 -17.49 -16.10 -6.26
CA GLU A 212 -18.54 -16.06 -5.22
C GLU A 212 -19.45 -14.83 -5.39
N GLU A 213 -18.88 -13.66 -5.68
CA GLU A 213 -19.65 -12.45 -5.97
C GLU A 213 -20.47 -12.56 -7.26
N GLU A 214 -19.91 -13.13 -8.33
CA GLU A 214 -20.62 -13.39 -9.58
C GLU A 214 -21.76 -14.41 -9.40
N LEU A 215 -21.55 -15.43 -8.56
CA LEU A 215 -22.57 -16.42 -8.21
C LEU A 215 -23.72 -15.74 -7.47
N ARG A 216 -23.42 -14.96 -6.43
CA ARG A 216 -24.42 -14.21 -5.65
C ARG A 216 -25.24 -13.25 -6.53
N LYS A 217 -24.57 -12.51 -7.42
CA LYS A 217 -25.27 -11.63 -8.39
C LYS A 217 -26.20 -12.41 -9.32
N SER A 218 -25.77 -13.59 -9.78
CA SER A 218 -26.57 -14.45 -10.66
C SER A 218 -27.77 -15.07 -9.94
N GLN A 219 -27.61 -15.44 -8.66
CA GLN A 219 -28.71 -15.92 -7.81
C GLN A 219 -29.80 -14.85 -7.64
N ASN A 220 -29.42 -13.62 -7.28
CA ASN A 220 -30.36 -12.52 -7.13
C ASN A 220 -31.12 -12.20 -8.43
N LEU A 221 -30.47 -12.36 -9.59
CA LEU A 221 -31.13 -12.18 -10.89
C LEU A 221 -32.15 -13.29 -11.18
N LEU A 222 -31.87 -14.53 -10.81
CA LEU A 222 -32.79 -15.66 -10.99
C LEU A 222 -34.05 -15.55 -10.13
N GLU A 223 -33.94 -14.97 -8.93
CA GLU A 223 -35.10 -14.66 -8.08
C GLU A 223 -36.08 -13.70 -8.76
N THR A 224 -35.60 -12.88 -9.71
CA THR A 224 -36.40 -11.88 -10.43
C THR A 224 -36.74 -12.29 -11.88
N ASN A 225 -36.02 -13.25 -12.46
CA ASN A 225 -36.20 -13.69 -13.85
C ASN A 225 -35.78 -15.16 -14.04
N GLN A 226 -36.68 -16.03 -14.53
CA GLN A 226 -36.40 -17.44 -14.79
C GLN A 226 -35.72 -17.65 -16.16
N ASP A 227 -34.50 -17.12 -16.30
CA ASP A 227 -33.70 -17.27 -17.52
C ASP A 227 -32.75 -18.48 -17.43
N GLN A 228 -32.94 -19.43 -18.33
CA GLN A 228 -32.14 -20.64 -18.44
C GLN A 228 -30.64 -20.36 -18.67
N ASN A 229 -30.29 -19.24 -19.34
CA ASN A 229 -28.90 -18.83 -19.51
C ASN A 229 -28.22 -18.51 -18.17
N ILE A 230 -28.97 -17.97 -17.20
CA ILE A 230 -28.43 -17.66 -15.86
C ILE A 230 -28.16 -18.96 -15.09
N VAL A 231 -29.04 -19.96 -15.24
CA VAL A 231 -28.84 -21.30 -14.64
C VAL A 231 -27.57 -21.95 -15.18
N GLU A 232 -27.36 -21.94 -16.49
CA GLU A 232 -26.14 -22.48 -17.11
C GLU A 232 -24.87 -21.75 -16.64
N LYS A 233 -24.94 -20.41 -16.56
CA LYS A 233 -23.85 -19.59 -16.03
C LYS A 233 -23.52 -19.95 -14.58
N MET A 234 -24.52 -20.10 -13.72
CA MET A 234 -24.31 -20.52 -12.32
C MET A 234 -23.66 -21.89 -12.22
N ASN A 235 -24.12 -22.88 -13.00
CA ASN A 235 -23.52 -24.21 -13.02
C ASN A 235 -22.05 -24.18 -13.47
N ARG A 236 -21.69 -23.26 -14.38
CA ARG A 236 -20.29 -23.03 -14.75
C ARG A 236 -19.48 -22.44 -13.58
N ILE A 237 -19.98 -21.36 -12.97
CA ILE A 237 -19.31 -20.70 -11.83
C ILE A 237 -19.11 -21.68 -10.66
N SER A 238 -20.12 -22.49 -10.33
CA SER A 238 -20.02 -23.49 -9.26
C SER A 238 -18.93 -24.54 -9.52
N ARG A 239 -18.77 -25.00 -10.77
CA ARG A 239 -17.67 -25.90 -11.14
C ARG A 239 -16.32 -25.21 -11.01
N ASP A 240 -16.21 -23.96 -11.46
CA ASP A 240 -14.97 -23.19 -11.34
C ASP A 240 -14.59 -22.97 -9.86
N LEU A 241 -15.58 -22.70 -8.99
CA LEU A 241 -15.37 -22.58 -7.54
C LEU A 241 -14.87 -23.87 -6.89
N GLN A 242 -15.40 -25.03 -7.28
CA GLN A 242 -14.91 -26.32 -6.80
C GLN A 242 -13.46 -26.54 -7.19
N ASN A 243 -13.10 -26.25 -8.45
CA ASN A 243 -11.74 -26.37 -8.95
C ASN A 243 -10.77 -25.44 -8.21
N VAL A 244 -11.14 -24.18 -8.04
CA VAL A 244 -10.36 -23.17 -7.30
C VAL A 244 -10.19 -23.58 -5.83
N SER A 245 -11.23 -24.12 -5.19
CA SER A 245 -11.17 -24.58 -3.79
C SER A 245 -10.23 -25.78 -3.61
N LEU A 246 -10.22 -26.70 -4.58
CA LEU A 246 -9.29 -27.84 -4.58
C LEU A 246 -7.84 -27.38 -4.79
N GLU A 247 -7.61 -26.44 -5.72
CA GLU A 247 -6.30 -25.84 -5.96
C GLU A 247 -5.79 -25.12 -4.70
N LEU A 248 -6.64 -24.30 -4.08
CA LEU A 248 -6.37 -23.59 -2.83
C LEU A 248 -5.91 -24.55 -1.73
N THR A 249 -6.67 -25.62 -1.52
CA THR A 249 -6.35 -26.66 -0.51
C THR A 249 -4.97 -27.28 -0.73
N ARG A 250 -4.62 -27.58 -1.99
CA ARG A 250 -3.30 -28.13 -2.35
C ARG A 250 -2.18 -27.13 -2.07
N LYS A 251 -2.37 -25.85 -2.44
CA LYS A 251 -1.37 -24.78 -2.27
C LYS A 251 -1.14 -24.44 -0.81
N VAL A 252 -2.21 -24.30 -0.01
CA VAL A 252 -2.10 -24.08 1.44
C VAL A 252 -1.34 -25.23 2.12
N LYS A 253 -1.63 -26.49 1.75
CA LYS A 253 -0.90 -27.65 2.28
C LYS A 253 0.59 -27.64 1.91
N ALA A 254 0.96 -27.11 0.74
CA ALA A 254 2.35 -26.96 0.34
C ALA A 254 3.04 -25.82 1.11
N LEU A 255 2.36 -24.68 1.29
CA LEU A 255 2.87 -23.52 2.04
C LEU A 255 3.13 -23.83 3.52
N LYS A 256 2.23 -24.58 4.17
CA LYS A 256 2.40 -25.00 5.57
C LYS A 256 3.62 -25.92 5.79
N LYS A 257 4.20 -26.48 4.73
CA LYS A 257 5.45 -27.26 4.81
C LYS A 257 6.70 -26.38 4.73
N ILE A 258 6.55 -25.11 4.36
CA ILE A 258 7.64 -24.14 4.41
C ILE A 258 7.84 -23.78 5.88
N PRO A 259 8.99 -24.11 6.48
CA PRO A 259 9.30 -23.64 7.83
C PRO A 259 9.28 -22.11 7.77
N LEU A 260 8.51 -21.45 8.64
CA LEU A 260 8.30 -19.98 8.71
C LEU A 260 7.06 -19.41 8.01
N VAL A 261 6.03 -20.19 7.62
CA VAL A 261 4.73 -19.63 7.20
C VAL A 261 3.57 -20.20 8.02
N GLU A 262 3.14 -19.46 9.05
CA GLU A 262 1.89 -19.72 9.78
C GLU A 262 0.77 -18.91 9.12
N LEU A 263 -0.13 -19.58 8.40
CA LEU A 263 -1.35 -18.99 7.86
C LEU A 263 -2.44 -19.02 8.94
N ALA A 264 -2.96 -17.86 9.34
CA ALA A 264 -4.12 -17.79 10.21
C ALA A 264 -5.38 -18.21 9.43
N PRO A 265 -6.31 -18.98 10.01
CA PRO A 265 -7.56 -19.31 9.36
C PRO A 265 -8.40 -18.03 9.12
N GLU A 266 -8.97 -17.91 7.92
CA GLU A 266 -10.06 -16.98 7.66
C GLU A 266 -11.28 -17.45 8.45
N ASN A 267 -11.77 -16.59 9.34
CA ASN A 267 -13.00 -16.72 10.14
C ASN A 267 -12.99 -17.73 11.30
N ASP A 268 -12.58 -17.25 12.48
CA ASP A 268 -13.31 -17.52 13.73
C ASP A 268 -13.91 -16.19 14.20
N VAL A 269 -15.03 -15.80 13.59
CA VAL A 269 -16.06 -15.05 14.32
C VAL A 269 -16.93 -16.12 14.96
N ALA A 270 -16.45 -16.67 16.07
CA ALA A 270 -17.26 -17.46 16.98
C ALA A 270 -17.25 -16.74 18.32
N MET A 271 -18.45 -16.40 18.75
CA MET A 271 -18.81 -15.73 19.99
C MET A 271 -18.13 -16.38 21.18
N GLU A 272 -17.58 -15.57 22.08
CA GLU A 272 -17.56 -15.89 23.51
C GLU A 272 -17.99 -14.65 24.29
N GLU A 273 -18.81 -14.96 25.31
CA GLU A 273 -19.54 -14.09 26.23
C GLU A 273 -18.66 -13.19 27.11
#